data_AF-A0A829R915-F1
#
_entry.id   AF-A0A829R915-F1
#
_cell.length_a   1.000
_cell.length_b   1.000
_cell.length_c   1.000
_cell.angle_alpha   90.00
_cell.angle_beta   90.00
_cell.angle_gamma   90.00
#
_symmetry.space_group_name_H-M   'P 1'
#
loop_
_entity.id
_entity.type
_entity.pdbx_description
1 polymer ?
#
loop_
_entity_poly.entity_id
_entity_poly.type
_entity_poly.pdbx_seq_one_letter_code
_entity_poly.pdbx_strand_id
1 'polypeptide(L)'
;MKEIFEVFYQDAEIDFNNIKSDELIVFDTNFLLHIFRYSNESRGQIVKAIEKVKDSVLVPYIVGLEYHFNKQNGLREIKKGKTELINGVNGLIEDIETKFIPILDSFSKLIRSKDEKAISEEIKSTFSDDLKKVYSKISR
;
A
#
# COMPACT_ATOMS: atom_id res chain seq x y z
N MET A 1 17.43 -4.90 37.84
CA MET A 1 16.60 -4.30 36.76
C MET A 1 17.43 -3.47 35.80
N LYS A 2 18.23 -2.49 36.24
CA LYS A 2 19.10 -1.71 35.32
C LYS A 2 20.09 -2.57 34.52
N GLU A 3 20.74 -3.54 35.16
CA GLU A 3 21.66 -4.50 34.52
C GLU A 3 20.98 -5.48 33.55
N ILE A 4 19.67 -5.68 33.68
CA ILE A 4 18.90 -6.62 32.83
C ILE A 4 18.34 -5.89 31.59
N PHE A 5 18.12 -4.57 31.71
CA PHE A 5 17.53 -3.73 30.68
C PHE A 5 18.42 -2.52 30.39
N GLU A 6 19.71 -2.75 30.15
CA GLU A 6 20.69 -1.67 30.01
C GLU A 6 20.29 -0.67 28.91
N VAL A 7 19.77 -1.18 27.77
CA VAL A 7 19.24 -0.39 26.65
C VAL A 7 18.03 0.49 27.04
N PHE A 8 17.26 0.10 28.04
CA PHE A 8 16.10 0.89 28.51
C PHE A 8 16.52 2.05 29.43
N TYR A 9 17.65 1.94 30.11
CA TYR A 9 18.09 2.89 31.13
C TYR A 9 19.30 3.74 30.71
N GLN A 10 19.89 3.51 29.54
CA GLN A 10 20.96 4.30 28.96
C GLN A 10 20.54 4.85 27.59
N ASP A 11 21.01 6.05 27.23
CA ASP A 11 21.08 6.53 25.83
C ASP A 11 22.17 5.76 25.07
N ALA A 12 22.21 4.43 25.21
CA ALA A 12 23.18 3.59 24.55
C ALA A 12 22.83 3.55 23.06
N GLU A 13 23.71 4.09 22.22
CA GLU A 13 23.66 3.79 20.79
C GLU A 13 23.72 2.27 20.63
N ILE A 14 22.67 1.70 20.03
CA ILE A 14 22.62 0.27 19.74
C ILE A 14 23.66 0.00 18.65
N ASP A 15 24.78 -0.61 19.02
CA ASP A 15 25.80 -1.05 18.06
C ASP A 15 25.33 -2.32 17.35
N PHE A 16 24.60 -2.13 16.25
CA PHE A 16 24.13 -3.22 15.41
C PHE A 16 25.26 -4.06 14.78
N ASN A 17 26.53 -3.60 14.81
CA ASN A 17 27.67 -4.39 14.33
C ASN A 17 28.14 -5.43 15.34
N ASN A 18 27.69 -5.34 16.58
CA ASN A 18 28.08 -6.20 17.68
C ASN A 18 26.98 -7.16 18.13
N ILE A 19 25.91 -7.30 17.34
CA ILE A 19 24.88 -8.33 17.52
C ILE A 19 25.58 -9.68 17.39
N LYS A 20 25.84 -10.32 18.54
CA LYS A 20 26.53 -11.61 18.59
C LYS A 20 25.57 -12.70 18.11
N SER A 21 26.14 -13.83 17.67
CA SER A 21 25.37 -15.03 17.29
C SER A 21 24.44 -15.55 18.39
N ASP A 22 24.63 -15.12 19.63
CA ASP A 22 23.99 -15.68 20.82
C ASP A 22 22.86 -14.77 21.37
N GLU A 23 22.53 -13.68 20.68
CA GLU A 23 21.42 -12.80 21.08
C GLU A 23 20.07 -13.42 20.77
N LEU A 24 19.10 -13.27 21.68
CA LEU A 24 17.74 -13.77 21.50
C LEU A 24 16.85 -12.69 20.89
N ILE A 25 16.35 -12.93 19.68
CA ILE A 25 15.39 -12.07 18.99
C ILE A 25 13.99 -12.61 19.26
N VAL A 26 13.22 -11.87 20.05
CA VAL A 26 11.82 -12.21 20.36
C VAL A 26 10.90 -11.43 19.44
N PHE A 27 10.13 -12.13 18.60
CA PHE A 27 9.17 -11.46 17.73
C PHE A 27 7.90 -11.06 18.48
N ASP A 28 7.39 -9.89 18.14
CA ASP A 28 6.08 -9.42 18.57
C ASP A 28 4.99 -9.81 17.56
N THR A 29 3.73 -9.78 18.00
CA THR A 29 2.57 -10.13 17.17
C THR A 29 2.38 -9.17 15.99
N ASN A 30 2.57 -7.87 16.20
CA ASN A 30 2.37 -6.84 15.18
C ASN A 30 3.39 -6.95 14.05
N PHE A 31 4.65 -7.24 14.36
CA PHE A 31 5.70 -7.56 13.42
C PHE A 31 5.26 -8.69 12.49
N LEU A 32 4.83 -9.83 13.04
CA LEU A 32 4.35 -10.97 12.26
C LEU A 32 3.13 -10.63 11.39
N LEU A 33 2.19 -9.85 11.91
CA LEU A 33 0.99 -9.42 11.17
C LEU A 33 1.34 -8.42 10.06
N HIS A 34 2.29 -7.52 10.30
CA HIS A 34 2.70 -6.49 9.35
C HIS A 34 3.48 -7.04 8.16
N ILE A 35 4.14 -8.20 8.30
CA ILE A 35 4.77 -8.89 7.16
C ILE A 35 3.81 -8.97 5.96
N PHE A 36 2.53 -9.29 6.18
CA PHE A 36 1.53 -9.42 5.11
C PHE A 36 1.12 -8.10 4.44
N ARG A 37 1.42 -6.95 5.05
CA ARG A 37 1.09 -5.62 4.51
C ARG A 37 2.12 -5.13 3.51
N TYR A 38 3.34 -5.68 3.54
CA TYR A 38 4.41 -5.26 2.65
C TYR A 38 4.26 -5.85 1.25
N SER A 39 4.96 -5.25 0.29
CA SER A 39 5.09 -5.77 -1.07
C SER A 39 5.68 -7.19 -1.06
N ASN A 40 5.48 -7.93 -2.15
CA ASN A 40 6.07 -9.27 -2.27
C ASN A 40 7.60 -9.23 -2.19
N GLU A 41 8.22 -8.19 -2.74
CA GLU A 41 9.67 -7.98 -2.69
C GLU A 41 10.16 -7.76 -1.26
N SER A 42 9.57 -6.79 -0.54
CA SER A 42 9.94 -6.49 0.84
C SER A 42 9.68 -7.67 1.76
N ARG A 43 8.57 -8.41 1.57
CA ARG A 43 8.34 -9.68 2.28
C ARG A 43 9.47 -10.68 2.04
N GLY A 44 9.90 -10.84 0.80
CA GLY A 44 11.03 -11.71 0.45
C GLY A 44 12.33 -11.30 1.16
N GLN A 45 12.59 -9.99 1.26
CA GLN A 45 13.76 -9.48 1.99
C GLN A 45 13.65 -9.75 3.50
N ILE A 46 12.48 -9.54 4.10
CA ILE A 46 12.23 -9.83 5.52
C ILE A 46 12.44 -11.31 5.81
N VAL A 47 11.87 -12.20 4.98
CA VAL A 47 12.04 -13.66 5.16
C VAL A 47 13.52 -14.05 5.07
N LYS A 48 14.26 -13.53 4.08
CA LYS A 48 15.72 -13.74 3.97
C LYS A 48 16.48 -13.22 5.17
N ALA A 49 16.06 -12.10 5.77
CA ALA A 49 16.68 -11.56 6.97
C ALA A 49 16.43 -12.47 8.18
N ILE A 50 15.19 -12.93 8.37
CA ILE A 50 14.82 -13.89 9.43
C ILE A 50 15.61 -15.20 9.27
N GLU A 51 15.76 -15.70 8.05
CA GLU A 51 16.53 -16.92 7.77
C GLU A 51 17.99 -16.84 8.22
N LYS A 52 18.62 -15.65 8.13
CA LYS A 52 20.00 -15.43 8.58
C LYS A 52 20.17 -15.50 10.09
N VAL A 53 19.11 -15.26 10.85
CA VAL A 53 19.12 -15.21 12.32
C VAL A 53 18.21 -16.25 12.95
N LYS A 54 17.77 -17.25 12.19
CA LYS A 54 16.71 -18.20 12.61
C LYS A 54 17.04 -18.94 13.91
N ASP A 55 18.32 -19.19 14.19
CA ASP A 55 18.78 -19.93 15.37
C ASP A 55 18.68 -19.07 16.65
N SER A 56 18.58 -17.75 16.47
CA SER A 56 18.44 -16.73 17.50
C SER A 56 16.99 -16.27 17.70
N VAL A 57 16.04 -16.78 16.92
CA VAL A 57 14.64 -16.30 16.92
C VAL A 57 13.76 -17.12 17.85
N LEU A 58 12.99 -16.42 18.69
CA LEU A 58 11.93 -16.99 19.51
C LEU A 58 10.59 -16.34 19.19
N VAL A 59 9.57 -17.18 19.00
CA VAL A 59 8.16 -16.77 18.96
C VAL A 59 7.46 -17.31 20.21
N PRO A 60 7.15 -16.47 21.20
CA PRO A 60 6.41 -16.90 22.37
C PRO A 60 5.04 -17.50 22.00
N TYR A 61 4.56 -18.46 22.79
CA TYR A 61 3.25 -19.09 22.54
C TYR A 61 2.12 -18.07 22.41
N ILE A 62 2.09 -17.06 23.29
CA ILE A 62 1.07 -16.01 23.27
C ILE A 62 1.11 -15.19 21.97
N VAL A 63 2.31 -14.90 21.47
CA VAL A 63 2.49 -14.19 20.19
C VAL A 63 1.97 -15.03 19.03
N GLY A 64 2.29 -16.33 19.01
CA GLY A 64 1.75 -17.25 18.00
C GLY A 64 0.22 -17.34 18.05
N LEU A 65 -0.35 -17.40 19.25
CA LEU A 65 -1.79 -17.45 19.46
C LEU A 65 -2.49 -16.19 18.96
N GLU A 66 -2.01 -15.01 19.38
CA GLU A 66 -2.55 -13.71 18.92
C GLU A 66 -2.41 -13.55 17.41
N TYR A 67 -1.28 -13.98 16.84
CA TYR A 67 -1.06 -13.96 15.40
C TYR A 67 -2.12 -14.78 14.68
N HIS A 68 -2.38 -16.01 15.11
CA HIS A 68 -3.38 -16.88 14.49
C HIS A 68 -4.80 -16.30 14.57
N PHE A 69 -5.18 -15.69 15.69
CA PHE A 69 -6.49 -15.04 15.83
C PHE A 69 -6.64 -13.81 14.92
N ASN A 70 -5.59 -13.00 14.80
CA ASN A 70 -5.68 -11.70 14.12
C ASN A 70 -5.33 -11.74 12.62
N LYS A 71 -4.62 -12.78 12.16
CA LYS A 71 -4.18 -12.91 10.76
C LYS A 71 -5.32 -12.77 9.74
N GLN A 72 -6.44 -13.48 9.97
CA GLN A 72 -7.56 -13.47 9.04
C GLN A 72 -8.24 -12.10 8.96
N ASN A 73 -8.35 -11.41 10.10
CA ASN A 73 -8.89 -10.06 10.15
C ASN A 73 -8.00 -9.09 9.37
N GLY A 74 -6.68 -9.12 9.59
CA GLY A 74 -5.73 -8.27 8.86
C GLY A 74 -5.79 -8.48 7.34
N LEU A 75 -5.86 -9.74 6.88
CA LEU A 75 -6.00 -10.05 5.46
C LEU A 75 -7.35 -9.60 4.88
N ARG A 76 -8.43 -9.68 5.66
CA ARG A 76 -9.75 -9.21 5.25
C ARG A 76 -9.77 -7.70 5.05
N GLU A 77 -9.17 -6.93 5.95
CA GLU A 77 -9.12 -5.47 5.83
C GLU A 77 -8.34 -5.03 4.58
N ILE A 78 -7.21 -5.69 4.27
CA ILE A 78 -6.45 -5.41 3.03
C ILE A 78 -7.30 -5.68 1.79
N LYS A 79 -8.02 -6.82 1.77
CA LYS A 79 -8.91 -7.16 0.65
C LYS A 79 -10.05 -6.15 0.53
N LYS A 80 -10.67 -5.76 1.65
CA LYS A 80 -11.76 -4.79 1.69
C LYS A 80 -11.31 -3.44 1.14
N GLY A 81 -10.19 -2.90 1.62
CA GLY A 81 -9.66 -1.62 1.11
C GLY A 81 -9.34 -1.68 -0.39
N LYS A 82 -8.81 -2.81 -0.89
CA LYS A 82 -8.62 -3.02 -2.33
C LYS A 82 -9.94 -3.01 -3.11
N THR A 83 -10.95 -3.70 -2.62
CA THR A 83 -12.28 -3.73 -3.25
C THR A 83 -12.94 -2.35 -3.24
N GLU A 84 -12.88 -1.63 -2.13
CA GLU A 84 -13.40 -0.27 -2.01
C GLU A 84 -12.72 0.69 -2.98
N LEU A 85 -11.38 0.60 -3.12
CA LEU A 85 -10.64 1.38 -4.10
C LEU A 85 -11.09 1.09 -5.53
N ILE A 86 -11.19 -0.20 -5.91
CA ILE A 86 -11.64 -0.61 -7.25
C ILE A 86 -13.06 -0.13 -7.53
N ASN A 87 -13.97 -0.29 -6.56
CA ASN A 87 -15.34 0.15 -6.70
C ASN A 87 -15.42 1.68 -6.84
N GLY A 88 -14.60 2.42 -6.09
CA GLY A 88 -14.50 3.88 -6.23
C GLY A 88 -14.03 4.31 -7.63
N VAL A 89 -13.00 3.64 -8.17
CA VAL A 89 -12.52 3.90 -9.54
C VAL A 89 -13.61 3.58 -10.57
N ASN A 90 -14.29 2.44 -10.45
CA ASN A 90 -15.36 2.07 -11.37
C ASN A 90 -16.52 3.08 -11.31
N GLY A 91 -16.91 3.57 -10.13
CA GLY A 91 -17.92 4.61 -10.00
C GLY A 91 -17.51 5.93 -10.66
N LEU A 92 -16.23 6.31 -10.58
CA LEU A 92 -15.72 7.49 -11.30
C LEU A 92 -15.79 7.32 -12.82
N ILE A 93 -15.52 6.11 -13.33
CA ILE A 93 -15.66 5.80 -14.76
C ILE A 93 -17.12 5.91 -15.20
N GLU A 94 -18.04 5.31 -14.43
CA GLU A 94 -19.48 5.39 -14.70
C GLU A 94 -19.98 6.84 -14.69
N ASP A 95 -19.49 7.67 -13.77
CA ASP A 95 -19.80 9.10 -13.73
C ASP A 95 -19.31 9.84 -14.99
N ILE A 96 -18.14 9.50 -15.53
CA ILE A 96 -17.66 10.05 -16.80
C ILE A 96 -18.60 9.63 -17.94
N GLU A 97 -18.96 8.36 -18.01
CA GLU A 97 -19.83 7.84 -19.07
C GLU A 97 -21.25 8.44 -19.02
N THR A 98 -21.81 8.59 -17.83
CA THR A 98 -23.21 8.97 -17.65
C THR A 98 -23.43 10.48 -17.53
N LYS A 99 -22.43 11.24 -17.05
CA LYS A 99 -22.56 12.70 -16.85
C LYS A 99 -21.75 13.50 -17.86
N PHE A 100 -20.50 13.12 -18.10
CA PHE A 100 -19.60 13.92 -18.95
C PHE A 100 -19.86 13.69 -20.45
N ILE A 101 -19.98 12.44 -20.90
CA ILE A 101 -20.22 12.14 -22.33
C ILE A 101 -21.48 12.84 -22.87
N PRO A 102 -22.63 12.83 -22.18
CA PRO A 102 -23.83 13.52 -22.67
C PRO A 102 -23.67 15.05 -22.78
N ILE A 103 -22.89 15.67 -21.88
CA ILE A 103 -22.57 17.10 -21.95
C ILE A 103 -21.70 17.37 -23.19
N LEU A 104 -20.69 16.53 -23.42
CA LEU A 104 -19.82 16.61 -24.59
C LEU A 104 -20.61 16.44 -25.89
N ASP A 105 -21.52 15.46 -25.95
CA ASP A 105 -22.39 15.21 -27.11
C ASP A 105 -23.39 16.33 -27.36
N SER A 106 -23.86 16.99 -26.29
CA SER A 106 -24.74 18.15 -26.42
C SER A 106 -23.97 19.36 -26.94
N PHE A 107 -22.74 19.55 -26.46
CA PHE A 107 -21.86 20.62 -26.92
C PHE A 107 -21.45 20.44 -28.40
N SER A 108 -21.05 19.22 -28.80
CA SER A 108 -20.64 18.93 -30.18
C SER A 108 -21.75 19.26 -31.17
N LYS A 109 -23.01 18.90 -30.87
CA LYS A 109 -24.20 19.22 -31.68
C LYS A 109 -24.46 20.71 -31.88
N LEU A 110 -23.92 21.59 -31.02
CA LEU A 110 -24.06 23.05 -31.15
C LEU A 110 -23.05 23.64 -32.15
N ILE A 111 -22.00 22.90 -32.52
CA ILE A 111 -20.99 23.34 -33.46
C ILE A 111 -21.49 23.08 -34.88
N ARG A 112 -21.66 24.15 -35.68
CA ARG A 112 -22.27 24.08 -37.03
C ARG A 112 -21.25 24.18 -38.19
N SER A 113 -19.94 24.14 -37.94
CA SER A 113 -18.90 24.36 -38.96
C SER A 113 -18.12 23.10 -39.32
N LYS A 114 -17.41 23.14 -40.47
CA LYS A 114 -16.45 22.10 -40.91
C LYS A 114 -15.32 21.82 -39.90
N ASP A 115 -15.19 22.65 -38.85
CA ASP A 115 -14.19 22.55 -37.77
C ASP A 115 -14.67 21.74 -36.55
N GLU A 116 -15.87 21.15 -36.60
CA GLU A 116 -16.42 20.29 -35.54
C GLU A 116 -15.46 19.16 -35.12
N LYS A 117 -14.71 18.60 -36.09
CA LYS A 117 -13.66 17.62 -35.81
C LYS A 117 -12.48 18.22 -35.04
N ALA A 118 -12.01 19.40 -35.42
CA ALA A 118 -10.86 20.03 -34.78
C ALA A 118 -11.16 20.41 -33.33
N ILE A 119 -12.36 20.96 -33.07
CA ILE A 119 -12.79 21.31 -31.71
C ILE A 119 -13.02 20.04 -30.87
N SER A 120 -13.61 18.99 -31.45
CA SER A 120 -13.76 17.70 -30.74
C SER A 120 -12.41 17.07 -30.40
N GLU A 121 -11.42 17.17 -31.30
CA GLU A 121 -10.06 16.70 -31.07
C GLU A 121 -9.34 17.50 -29.98
N GLU A 122 -9.51 18.83 -29.94
CA GLU A 122 -8.96 19.70 -28.91
C GLU A 122 -9.54 19.39 -27.51
N ILE A 123 -10.85 19.13 -27.43
CA ILE A 123 -11.49 18.76 -26.16
C ILE A 123 -10.99 17.39 -25.68
N LYS A 124 -10.86 16.42 -26.60
CA LYS A 124 -10.30 15.10 -26.29
C LYS A 124 -8.86 15.20 -25.82
N SER A 125 -8.03 16.03 -26.47
CA SER A 125 -6.63 16.21 -26.08
C SER A 125 -6.52 16.84 -24.69
N THR A 126 -7.29 17.90 -24.43
CA THR A 126 -7.31 18.60 -23.13
C THR A 126 -7.74 17.67 -22.00
N PHE A 127 -8.84 16.93 -22.19
CA PHE A 127 -9.33 15.97 -21.21
C PHE A 127 -8.33 14.82 -20.96
N SER A 128 -7.72 14.29 -22.03
CA SER A 128 -6.68 13.27 -21.94
C SER A 128 -5.48 13.76 -21.13
N ASP A 129 -5.04 15.00 -21.36
CA ASP A 129 -3.90 15.58 -20.64
C ASP A 129 -4.23 15.85 -19.17
N ASP A 130 -5.46 16.24 -18.84
CA ASP A 130 -5.90 16.37 -17.46
C ASP A 130 -5.99 15.01 -16.75
N LEU A 131 -6.46 13.96 -17.42
CA LEU A 131 -6.42 12.60 -16.88
C LEU A 131 -4.98 12.14 -16.62
N LYS A 132 -4.03 12.44 -17.51
CA LYS A 132 -2.60 12.14 -17.30
C LYS A 132 -2.04 12.88 -16.09
N LYS A 133 -2.43 14.14 -15.85
CA LYS A 133 -2.04 14.90 -14.64
C LYS A 133 -2.59 14.29 -13.36
N VAL A 134 -3.80 13.72 -13.41
CA VAL A 134 -4.36 12.98 -12.26
C VAL A 134 -3.59 11.69 -12.05
N TYR A 135 -3.33 10.92 -13.11
CA TYR A 135 -2.55 9.68 -13.05
C TYR A 135 -1.15 9.88 -12.46
N SER A 136 -0.44 10.94 -12.86
CA SER A 136 0.91 11.23 -12.34
C SER A 136 0.94 11.57 -10.85
N LYS A 137 -0.17 12.05 -10.27
CA LYS A 137 -0.30 12.28 -8.83
C LYS A 137 -0.52 11.01 -8.01
N ILE A 138 -1.03 9.94 -8.64
CA ILE A 138 -1.31 8.64 -7.98
C ILE A 138 -0.03 7.80 -7.86
N SER A 139 0.97 8.01 -8.72
CA SER A 139 2.25 7.28 -8.71
C SER A 139 3.26 7.77 -7.65
N ARG A 140 2.80 8.51 -6.62
CA ARG A 140 3.63 9.01 -5.51
C ARG A 140 3.45 8.14 -4.28
#